data_AF-A0A363UJT3-F1
#
_entry.id   AF-A0A363UJT3-F1
#
_cell.length_a   1.000
_cell.length_b   1.000
_cell.length_c   1.000
_cell.angle_alpha   90.00
_cell.angle_beta   90.00
_cell.angle_gamma   90.00
#
_symmetry.space_group_name_H-M   'P 1'
#
loop_
_entity.id
_entity.type
_entity.pdbx_description
1 polymer ?
#
loop_
_entity_poly.entity_id
_entity_poly.type
_entity_poly.pdbx_seq_one_letter_code
_entity_poly.pdbx_strand_id
1 'polypeptide(L)'
;MEGRRPAGHQCGRTAGSASRCRASRLRAVRFPAVSDDRRASAPLILISILLALVLSKIMLPDPLAVLRPAMVPMIVFYWLLMVPDRFGLTMAAVLGLVLDVLTGTLLGAHAFALTVSGYLVARMALIVRFWPAWQQSLALLPMWGLYAFLMFWIDGVTHRNADALLRFAPVLTTAIAWPLLCGVMSWANPPTEDA
;
A
#
# COMPACT_ATOMS: atom_id res chain seq x y z
N MET A 1 70.09 -56.58 -40.85
CA MET A 1 69.23 -57.54 -41.57
C MET A 1 67.84 -57.37 -41.01
N GLU A 2 67.02 -56.54 -41.65
CA GLU A 2 66.02 -56.98 -42.64
C GLU A 2 64.80 -57.55 -41.89
N GLY A 3 63.59 -56.99 -41.90
CA GLY A 3 63.02 -55.91 -42.68
C GLY A 3 61.50 -56.01 -42.61
N ARG A 4 60.86 -54.93 -43.10
CA ARG A 4 59.53 -54.87 -43.72
C ARG A 4 58.28 -54.84 -42.82
N ARG A 5 57.70 -53.64 -42.78
CA ARG A 5 56.25 -53.40 -42.81
C ARG A 5 55.64 -53.99 -44.09
N PRO A 6 54.32 -54.23 -44.12
CA PRO A 6 53.53 -53.40 -45.03
C PRO A 6 52.21 -52.89 -44.44
N ALA A 7 51.67 -51.89 -45.14
CA ALA A 7 50.45 -51.16 -44.87
C ALA A 7 49.17 -51.97 -45.17
N GLY A 8 48.10 -51.67 -44.44
CA GLY A 8 46.73 -52.07 -44.74
C GLY A 8 45.79 -50.93 -44.36
N HIS A 9 45.16 -50.37 -45.38
CA HIS A 9 44.28 -49.20 -45.36
C HIS A 9 42.84 -49.56 -44.99
N GLN A 10 42.08 -48.53 -44.57
CA GLN A 10 40.60 -48.41 -44.55
C GLN A 10 39.85 -49.11 -43.41
N CYS A 11 38.65 -48.67 -43.02
CA CYS A 11 37.90 -47.42 -43.11
C CYS A 11 36.64 -47.73 -42.28
N GLY A 12 36.47 -47.09 -41.13
CA GLY A 12 35.32 -47.31 -40.26
C GLY A 12 34.87 -46.00 -39.66
N ARG A 13 34.11 -45.21 -40.44
CA ARG A 13 33.28 -44.14 -39.91
C ARG A 13 32.19 -44.76 -39.03
N THR A 14 32.24 -44.50 -37.73
CA THR A 14 31.06 -44.37 -36.87
C THR A 14 31.37 -43.23 -35.90
N ALA A 15 30.79 -42.06 -36.13
CA ALA A 15 29.56 -41.65 -35.47
C ALA A 15 29.75 -41.62 -33.95
N GLY A 16 30.13 -40.46 -33.42
CA GLY A 16 30.35 -40.31 -31.99
C GLY A 16 30.69 -38.89 -31.57
N SER A 17 30.02 -37.91 -32.19
CA SER A 17 29.91 -36.55 -31.67
C SER A 17 29.23 -36.60 -30.30
N ALA A 18 29.98 -36.91 -29.25
CA ALA A 18 29.60 -36.58 -27.89
C ALA A 18 30.11 -35.16 -27.63
N SER A 19 29.37 -34.21 -28.20
CA SER A 19 29.38 -32.81 -27.81
C SER A 19 29.30 -32.76 -26.28
N ARG A 20 30.42 -32.37 -25.65
CA ARG A 20 30.43 -31.99 -24.24
C ARG A 20 29.62 -30.70 -24.15
N CYS A 21 28.32 -30.87 -24.02
CA CYS A 21 27.38 -29.81 -23.70
C CYS A 21 27.76 -29.35 -22.30
N ARG A 22 28.61 -28.33 -22.28
CA ARG A 22 29.07 -27.61 -21.10
C ARG A 22 27.82 -27.19 -20.34
N ALA A 23 27.52 -27.93 -19.28
CA ALA A 23 26.49 -27.59 -18.32
C ALA A 23 26.76 -26.16 -17.86
N SER A 24 25.97 -25.26 -18.43
CA SER A 24 25.90 -23.87 -18.05
C SER A 24 25.63 -23.88 -16.55
N ARG A 25 26.58 -23.32 -15.80
CA ARG A 25 26.32 -22.83 -14.45
C ARG A 25 25.26 -21.74 -14.60
N LEU A 26 24.01 -22.14 -14.67
CA LEU A 26 22.91 -21.31 -14.22
C LEU A 26 23.22 -21.10 -12.74
N ARG A 27 23.88 -19.97 -12.44
CA ARG A 27 23.71 -19.35 -11.14
C ARG A 27 22.21 -19.28 -10.99
N ALA A 28 21.64 -20.14 -10.14
CA ALA A 28 20.40 -19.83 -9.50
C ALA A 28 20.62 -18.42 -8.97
N VAL A 29 20.04 -17.44 -9.66
CA VAL A 29 19.85 -16.12 -9.10
C VAL A 29 18.98 -16.42 -7.92
N ARG A 30 19.66 -16.60 -6.77
CA ARG A 30 19.02 -16.69 -5.49
C ARG A 30 18.47 -15.30 -5.33
N PHE A 31 17.24 -15.09 -5.83
CA PHE A 31 16.44 -13.99 -5.36
C PHE A 31 16.54 -14.12 -3.84
N PRO A 32 17.12 -13.13 -3.13
CA PRO A 32 16.96 -13.12 -1.70
C PRO A 32 15.46 -13.30 -1.51
N ALA A 33 15.06 -14.39 -0.84
CA ALA A 33 13.76 -14.42 -0.24
C ALA A 33 13.74 -13.11 0.52
N VAL A 34 12.94 -12.15 0.05
CA VAL A 34 12.72 -10.90 0.76
C VAL A 34 12.26 -11.39 2.12
N SER A 35 13.17 -11.34 3.10
CA SER A 35 12.82 -11.59 4.46
C SER A 35 11.84 -10.48 4.75
N ASP A 36 10.59 -10.89 4.75
CA ASP A 36 9.42 -10.15 5.14
C ASP A 36 9.51 -9.91 6.66
N ASP A 37 10.62 -9.31 7.10
CA ASP A 37 10.90 -8.84 8.46
C ASP A 37 10.56 -7.35 8.60
N ARG A 38 10.16 -6.69 7.50
CA ARG A 38 9.36 -5.46 7.55
C ARG A 38 7.89 -5.76 7.85
N ARG A 39 7.62 -6.75 8.69
CA ARG A 39 6.30 -6.95 9.31
C ARG A 39 6.10 -5.74 10.21
N ALA A 40 5.38 -4.73 9.72
CA ALA A 40 4.74 -3.77 10.61
C ALA A 40 4.03 -4.61 11.67
N SER A 41 4.54 -4.57 12.90
CA SER A 41 4.05 -5.42 13.96
C SER A 41 2.56 -5.07 14.16
N ALA A 42 1.70 -6.08 14.25
CA ALA A 42 0.27 -5.89 14.53
C ALA A 42 -0.02 -4.81 15.61
N PRO A 43 0.79 -4.66 16.69
CA PRO A 43 0.64 -3.53 17.61
C PRO A 43 0.87 -2.14 16.98
N LEU A 44 1.81 -1.95 16.06
CA LEU A 44 2.00 -0.66 15.36
C LEU A 44 0.77 -0.29 14.53
N ILE A 45 0.15 -1.28 13.89
CA ILE A 45 -1.11 -1.09 13.16
C ILE A 45 -2.19 -0.60 14.11
N LEU A 46 -2.39 -1.32 15.21
CA LEU A 46 -3.41 -1.00 16.20
C LEU A 46 -3.16 0.37 16.86
N ILE A 47 -1.92 0.67 17.25
CA ILE A 47 -1.53 1.95 17.86
C ILE A 47 -1.75 3.10 16.89
N SER A 48 -1.39 2.95 15.61
CA SER A 48 -1.63 4.00 14.61
C SER A 48 -3.12 4.28 14.38
N ILE A 49 -3.95 3.23 14.39
CA ILE A 49 -5.41 3.34 14.23
C ILE A 49 -6.01 3.96 15.48
N LEU A 50 -5.57 3.54 16.66
CA LEU A 50 -6.01 4.11 17.93
C LEU A 50 -5.62 5.60 18.01
N LEU A 51 -4.40 5.93 17.62
CA LEU A 51 -3.90 7.30 17.54
C LEU A 51 -4.69 8.11 16.50
N ALA A 52 -5.04 7.53 15.34
CA ALA A 52 -5.93 8.13 14.34
C ALA A 52 -7.27 8.54 14.94
N LEU A 53 -7.88 7.63 15.69
CA LEU A 53 -9.19 7.80 16.30
C LEU A 53 -9.15 8.86 17.41
N VAL A 54 -8.10 8.84 18.23
CA VAL A 54 -7.87 9.84 19.29
C VAL A 54 -7.60 11.22 18.69
N LEU A 55 -6.71 11.35 17.70
CA LEU A 55 -6.47 12.61 16.98
C LEU A 55 -7.71 13.10 16.22
N SER A 56 -8.51 12.17 15.67
CA SER A 56 -9.78 12.50 15.03
C SER A 56 -10.83 13.02 16.02
N LYS A 57 -10.62 12.87 17.33
CA LYS A 57 -11.50 13.40 18.39
C LYS A 57 -10.92 14.63 19.09
N ILE A 58 -9.60 14.76 19.19
CA ILE A 58 -8.95 15.96 19.73
C ILE A 58 -9.36 17.19 18.91
N MET A 59 -9.94 18.16 19.62
CA MET A 59 -10.51 19.40 19.11
C MET A 59 -9.42 20.30 18.54
N LEU A 60 -9.55 20.68 17.26
CA LEU A 60 -8.88 21.88 16.75
C LEU A 60 -9.76 23.09 17.11
N PRO A 61 -9.18 24.19 17.59
CA PRO A 61 -9.93 25.42 17.91
C PRO A 61 -10.72 25.95 16.70
N ASP A 62 -11.83 26.64 16.97
CA ASP A 62 -12.92 26.98 16.04
C ASP A 62 -12.54 27.42 14.62
N PRO A 63 -11.51 28.26 14.35
CA PRO A 63 -11.16 28.63 12.97
C PRO A 63 -10.49 27.50 12.16
N LEU A 64 -9.83 26.54 12.81
CA LEU A 64 -9.18 25.41 12.13
C LEU A 64 -10.03 24.14 12.10
N ALA A 65 -11.21 24.15 12.75
CA ALA A 65 -12.14 23.03 12.73
C ALA A 65 -12.59 22.66 11.30
N VAL A 66 -12.65 23.64 10.39
CA VAL A 66 -12.98 23.44 8.97
C VAL A 66 -11.87 22.72 8.20
N LEU A 67 -10.60 22.89 8.60
CA LEU A 67 -9.46 22.25 7.97
C LEU A 67 -9.16 20.86 8.54
N ARG A 68 -10.00 20.31 9.41
CA ARG A 68 -9.71 19.08 10.16
C ARG A 68 -9.31 17.94 9.21
N PRO A 69 -8.04 17.47 9.24
CA PRO A 69 -7.62 16.41 8.34
C PRO A 69 -8.48 15.17 8.56
N ALA A 70 -8.81 14.47 7.49
CA ALA A 70 -9.57 13.24 7.53
C ALA A 70 -8.63 12.10 7.98
N MET A 71 -8.25 12.11 9.28
CA MET A 71 -7.23 11.23 9.85
C MET A 71 -7.54 9.75 9.65
N VAL A 72 -8.83 9.39 9.75
CA VAL A 72 -9.28 8.01 9.61
C VAL A 72 -9.10 7.49 8.18
N PRO A 73 -9.73 8.09 7.13
CA PRO A 73 -9.50 7.63 5.77
C PRO A 73 -8.03 7.78 5.34
N MET A 74 -7.29 8.76 5.86
CA MET A 74 -5.85 8.87 5.65
C MET A 74 -5.11 7.61 6.14
N ILE A 75 -5.34 7.20 7.38
CA ILE A 75 -4.64 6.04 7.97
C ILE A 75 -5.12 4.72 7.37
N VAL A 76 -6.42 4.60 7.08
CA VAL A 76 -6.96 3.43 6.36
C VAL A 76 -6.31 3.29 4.97
N PHE A 77 -6.19 4.38 4.21
CA PHE A 77 -5.52 4.34 2.90
C PHE A 77 -4.04 4.02 3.05
N TYR A 78 -3.35 4.60 4.03
CA TYR A 78 -1.97 4.23 4.33
C TYR A 78 -1.79 2.72 4.51
N TRP A 79 -2.62 2.09 5.34
CA TRP A 79 -2.54 0.65 5.57
C TRP A 79 -2.86 -0.18 4.34
N LEU A 80 -3.86 0.24 3.54
CA LEU A 80 -4.19 -0.40 2.26
C LEU A 80 -3.03 -0.34 1.25
N LEU A 81 -2.22 0.74 1.26
CA LEU A 81 -1.04 0.86 0.39
C LEU A 81 0.18 0.08 0.91
N MET A 82 0.50 0.24 2.19
CA MET A 82 1.76 -0.26 2.76
C MET A 82 1.70 -1.74 3.12
N VAL A 83 0.55 -2.24 3.61
CA VAL A 83 0.42 -3.62 4.12
C VAL A 83 -0.88 -4.28 3.62
N PRO A 84 -1.01 -4.51 2.30
CA PRO A 84 -2.19 -5.16 1.73
C PRO A 84 -2.39 -6.60 2.25
N ASP A 85 -1.32 -7.28 2.67
CA ASP A 85 -1.37 -8.68 3.15
C ASP A 85 -2.06 -8.84 4.50
N ARG A 86 -2.15 -7.77 5.31
CA ARG A 86 -2.75 -7.79 6.66
C ARG A 86 -3.99 -6.92 6.77
N PHE A 87 -4.00 -5.79 6.07
CA PHE A 87 -5.07 -4.83 6.14
C PHE A 87 -5.92 -4.90 4.87
N GLY A 88 -6.99 -5.70 4.94
CA GLY A 88 -7.93 -5.89 3.84
C GLY A 88 -9.07 -4.88 3.84
N LEU A 89 -9.88 -4.95 2.79
CA LEU A 89 -11.07 -4.10 2.63
C LEU A 89 -12.11 -4.31 3.73
N THR A 90 -12.20 -5.53 4.27
CA THR A 90 -13.10 -5.86 5.40
C THR A 90 -12.74 -5.09 6.66
N MET A 91 -11.45 -4.91 6.96
CA MET A 91 -11.00 -4.14 8.12
C MET A 91 -11.35 -2.65 7.95
N ALA A 92 -11.21 -2.11 6.73
CA ALA A 92 -11.66 -0.75 6.42
C ALA A 92 -13.17 -0.57 6.64
N ALA A 93 -13.99 -1.56 6.23
CA ALA A 93 -15.43 -1.54 6.44
C ALA A 93 -15.80 -1.58 7.94
N VAL A 94 -15.16 -2.47 8.71
CA VAL A 94 -15.36 -2.58 10.18
C VAL A 94 -14.98 -1.28 10.87
N LEU A 95 -13.84 -0.67 10.50
CA LEU A 95 -13.45 0.64 11.05
C LEU A 95 -14.44 1.74 10.69
N GLY A 96 -15.02 1.69 9.50
CA GLY A 96 -16.11 2.59 9.11
C GLY A 96 -17.34 2.44 9.99
N LEU A 97 -17.75 1.20 10.31
CA LEU A 97 -18.87 0.95 11.24
C LEU A 97 -18.57 1.48 12.65
N VAL A 98 -17.34 1.30 13.14
CA VAL A 98 -16.90 1.87 14.42
C VAL A 98 -16.97 3.39 14.38
N LEU A 99 -16.58 4.01 13.26
CA LEU A 99 -16.70 5.46 13.06
C LEU A 99 -18.15 5.93 13.08
N ASP A 100 -19.05 5.16 12.45
CA ASP A 100 -20.46 5.50 12.40
C ASP A 100 -21.05 5.57 13.82
N VAL A 101 -20.71 4.57 14.67
CA VAL A 101 -21.10 4.54 16.09
C VAL A 101 -20.48 5.71 16.86
N LEU A 102 -19.21 6.01 16.63
CA LEU A 102 -18.47 7.02 17.39
C LEU A 102 -18.85 8.46 17.02
N THR A 103 -19.36 8.67 15.81
CA THR A 103 -19.74 9.99 15.27
C THR A 103 -21.25 10.23 15.35
N GLY A 104 -22.04 9.17 15.60
CA GLY A 104 -23.51 9.27 15.62
C GLY A 104 -24.10 9.51 14.23
N THR A 105 -23.42 9.05 13.19
CA THR A 105 -23.87 9.12 11.79
C THR A 105 -24.77 7.94 11.46
N LEU A 106 -25.35 7.94 10.26
CA LEU A 106 -26.12 6.80 9.76
C LEU A 106 -25.22 5.55 9.75
N LEU A 107 -25.68 4.47 10.38
CA LEU A 107 -24.91 3.23 10.51
C LEU A 107 -24.64 2.66 9.11
N GLY A 108 -23.37 2.61 8.71
CA GLY A 108 -22.94 2.20 7.39
C GLY A 108 -22.52 3.33 6.45
N ALA A 109 -22.65 4.61 6.82
CA ALA A 109 -22.22 5.72 5.97
C ALA A 109 -20.69 5.72 5.78
N HIS A 110 -19.93 5.74 6.87
CA HIS A 110 -18.48 5.67 6.84
C HIS A 110 -18.00 4.31 6.33
N ALA A 111 -18.67 3.22 6.69
CA ALA A 111 -18.35 1.90 6.19
C ALA A 111 -18.44 1.83 4.65
N PHE A 112 -19.52 2.34 4.06
CA PHE A 112 -19.71 2.36 2.61
C PHE A 112 -18.66 3.26 1.93
N ALA A 113 -18.48 4.49 2.42
CA ALA A 113 -17.54 5.43 1.84
C ALA A 113 -16.09 4.92 1.87
N LEU A 114 -15.64 4.34 2.99
CA LEU A 114 -14.30 3.75 3.12
C LEU A 114 -14.13 2.49 2.28
N THR A 115 -15.17 1.67 2.14
CA THR A 115 -15.11 0.46 1.31
C THR A 115 -14.98 0.81 -0.17
N VAL A 116 -15.79 1.72 -0.69
CA VAL A 116 -15.74 2.10 -2.10
C VAL A 116 -14.43 2.79 -2.46
N SER A 117 -14.03 3.80 -1.67
CA SER A 117 -12.78 4.52 -1.90
C SER A 117 -11.55 3.63 -1.63
N GLY A 118 -11.56 2.85 -0.57
CA GLY A 118 -10.50 1.93 -0.19
C GLY A 118 -10.28 0.80 -1.19
N TYR A 119 -11.34 0.31 -1.84
CA TYR A 119 -11.21 -0.67 -2.93
C TYR A 119 -10.41 -0.11 -4.12
N LEU A 120 -10.69 1.14 -4.50
CA LEU A 120 -9.98 1.81 -5.58
C LEU A 120 -8.50 2.02 -5.23
N VAL A 121 -8.23 2.41 -3.99
CA VAL A 121 -6.88 2.53 -3.43
C VAL A 121 -6.14 1.18 -3.47
N ALA A 122 -6.77 0.10 -2.99
CA ALA A 122 -6.17 -1.24 -2.99
C ALA A 122 -5.80 -1.71 -4.41
N ARG A 123 -6.65 -1.40 -5.40
CA ARG A 123 -6.39 -1.73 -6.80
C ARG A 123 -5.19 -0.98 -7.38
N MET A 124 -4.96 0.25 -6.93
CA MET A 124 -3.83 1.09 -7.37
C MET A 124 -2.60 0.97 -6.46
N ALA A 125 -2.69 0.22 -5.36
CA ALA A 125 -1.64 0.14 -4.35
C ALA A 125 -0.29 -0.29 -4.93
N LEU A 126 -0.28 -1.27 -5.85
CA LEU A 126 0.95 -1.74 -6.49
C LEU A 126 1.68 -0.67 -7.30
N ILE A 127 0.94 0.25 -7.94
CA ILE A 127 1.52 1.30 -8.78
C ILE A 127 1.98 2.48 -7.90
N VAL A 128 1.11 2.92 -7.00
CA VAL A 128 1.35 4.11 -6.16
C VAL A 128 2.51 3.90 -5.18
N ARG A 129 2.78 2.65 -4.75
CA ARG A 129 3.86 2.34 -3.80
C ARG A 129 5.26 2.66 -4.33
N PHE A 130 5.44 2.74 -5.65
CA PHE A 130 6.73 3.09 -6.27
C PHE A 130 6.93 4.60 -6.44
N TRP A 131 5.89 5.41 -6.27
CA TRP A 131 5.97 6.87 -6.45
C TRP A 131 6.50 7.53 -5.18
N PRO A 132 7.24 8.66 -5.29
CA PRO A 132 7.66 9.44 -4.12
C PRO A 132 6.44 9.95 -3.34
N ALA A 133 6.58 10.13 -2.02
CA ALA A 133 5.46 10.43 -1.12
C ALA A 133 4.59 11.64 -1.55
N TRP A 134 5.20 12.64 -2.20
CA TRP A 134 4.48 13.82 -2.70
C TRP A 134 3.65 13.53 -3.97
N GLN A 135 4.06 12.56 -4.81
CA GLN A 135 3.25 12.11 -5.95
C GLN A 135 2.16 11.14 -5.48
N GLN A 136 2.42 10.37 -4.42
CA GLN A 136 1.40 9.54 -3.79
C GLN A 136 0.24 10.39 -3.25
N SER A 137 0.51 11.53 -2.63
CA SER A 137 -0.55 12.43 -2.16
C SER A 137 -1.41 12.97 -3.30
N LEU A 138 -0.80 13.28 -4.46
CA LEU A 138 -1.54 13.69 -5.66
C LEU A 138 -2.41 12.56 -6.21
N ALA A 139 -1.91 11.32 -6.20
CA ALA A 139 -2.68 10.15 -6.62
C ALA A 139 -3.85 9.83 -5.69
N LEU A 140 -3.70 10.10 -4.38
CA LEU A 140 -4.72 9.85 -3.36
C LEU A 140 -5.73 10.98 -3.19
N LEU A 141 -5.43 12.19 -3.66
CA LEU A 141 -6.34 13.33 -3.67
C LEU A 141 -7.74 13.00 -4.22
N PRO A 142 -7.90 12.39 -5.41
CA PRO A 142 -9.22 12.00 -5.90
C PRO A 142 -9.89 10.91 -5.05
N MET A 143 -9.13 10.09 -4.32
CA MET A 143 -9.69 9.03 -3.46
C MET A 143 -10.28 9.61 -2.18
N TRP A 144 -9.61 10.60 -1.56
CA TRP A 144 -10.19 11.37 -0.47
C TRP A 144 -11.36 12.23 -0.96
N GLY A 145 -11.27 12.78 -2.17
CA GLY A 145 -12.37 13.49 -2.83
C GLY A 145 -13.59 12.58 -3.03
N LEU A 146 -13.40 11.34 -3.48
CA LEU A 146 -14.46 10.36 -3.63
C LEU A 146 -15.11 10.02 -2.28
N TYR A 147 -14.31 9.81 -1.23
CA TYR A 147 -14.83 9.60 0.12
C TYR A 147 -15.68 10.80 0.59
N ALA A 148 -15.18 12.02 0.43
CA ALA A 148 -15.91 13.25 0.79
C ALA A 148 -17.18 13.43 -0.04
N PHE A 149 -17.15 13.09 -1.33
CA PHE A 149 -18.31 13.11 -2.22
C PHE A 149 -19.38 12.11 -1.79
N LEU A 150 -19.01 10.87 -1.47
CA LEU A 150 -19.96 9.86 -0.97
C LEU A 150 -20.59 10.31 0.35
N MET A 151 -19.80 10.90 1.24
CA MET A 151 -20.30 11.48 2.49
C MET A 151 -21.24 12.66 2.28
N PHE A 152 -20.90 13.55 1.34
CA PHE A 152 -21.75 14.68 0.95
C PHE A 152 -23.09 14.18 0.39
N TRP A 153 -23.06 13.18 -0.48
CA TRP A 153 -24.24 12.58 -1.06
C TRP A 153 -25.16 11.96 -0.01
N ILE A 154 -24.60 11.17 0.91
CA ILE A 154 -25.37 10.53 1.99
C ILE A 154 -26.01 11.57 2.90
N ASP A 155 -25.29 12.63 3.28
CA ASP A 155 -25.84 13.68 4.12
C ASP A 155 -26.90 14.52 3.40
N GLY A 156 -26.73 14.77 2.10
CA GLY A 156 -27.73 15.43 1.26
C GLY A 156 -29.04 14.64 1.21
N VAL A 157 -28.97 13.31 1.05
CA VAL A 157 -30.16 12.43 1.11
C VAL A 157 -30.78 12.43 2.50
N THR A 158 -29.95 12.51 3.56
CA THR A 158 -30.40 12.52 4.96
C THR A 158 -30.87 13.90 5.43
N HIS A 159 -30.91 14.92 4.54
CA HIS A 159 -31.28 16.31 4.85
C HIS A 159 -30.47 16.92 6.00
N ARG A 160 -29.23 16.47 6.19
CA ARG A 160 -28.27 17.10 7.11
C ARG A 160 -27.54 18.21 6.35
N ASN A 161 -27.22 19.31 7.04
CA ASN A 161 -26.50 20.45 6.45
C ASN A 161 -25.24 19.98 5.69
N ALA A 162 -25.36 19.95 4.36
CA ALA A 162 -24.34 19.45 3.45
C ALA A 162 -23.67 20.65 2.80
N ASP A 163 -22.90 21.41 3.56
CA ASP A 163 -22.05 22.43 2.97
C ASP A 163 -20.91 21.72 2.24
N ALA A 164 -20.98 21.73 0.90
CA ALA A 164 -19.98 21.08 0.05
C ALA A 164 -18.57 21.58 0.39
N LEU A 165 -18.40 22.90 0.57
CA LEU A 165 -17.11 23.51 0.89
C LEU A 165 -16.54 22.98 2.22
N LEU A 166 -17.37 22.82 3.26
CA LEU A 166 -16.93 22.30 4.55
C LEU A 166 -16.51 20.82 4.47
N ARG A 167 -17.12 20.05 3.56
CA ARG A 167 -16.77 18.63 3.35
C ARG A 167 -15.56 18.40 2.46
N PHE A 168 -15.32 19.28 1.49
CA PHE A 168 -14.16 19.18 0.60
C PHE A 168 -12.91 19.89 1.15
N ALA A 169 -13.04 20.90 2.01
CA ALA A 169 -11.92 21.54 2.71
C ALA A 169 -10.92 20.55 3.34
N PRO A 170 -11.36 19.51 4.10
CA PRO A 170 -10.43 18.56 4.71
C PRO A 170 -9.71 17.66 3.70
N VAL A 171 -10.19 17.53 2.46
CA VAL A 171 -9.54 16.72 1.41
C VAL A 171 -8.16 17.29 1.08
N LEU A 172 -8.07 18.62 0.90
CA LEU A 172 -6.80 19.28 0.61
C LEU A 172 -5.86 19.20 1.81
N THR A 173 -6.35 19.44 3.03
CA THR A 173 -5.52 19.32 4.24
C THR A 173 -4.98 17.91 4.40
N THR A 174 -5.79 16.90 4.10
CA THR A 174 -5.39 15.49 4.19
C THR A 174 -4.31 15.16 3.16
N ALA A 175 -4.43 15.68 1.94
CA ALA A 175 -3.39 15.51 0.91
C ALA A 175 -2.06 16.15 1.31
N ILE A 176 -2.09 17.32 1.97
CA ILE A 176 -0.89 17.98 2.50
C ILE A 176 -0.33 17.26 3.73
N ALA A 177 -1.20 16.67 4.56
CA ALA A 177 -0.80 15.92 5.75
C ALA A 177 -0.16 14.56 5.42
N TRP A 178 -0.40 14.03 4.22
CA TRP A 178 0.15 12.74 3.77
C TRP A 178 1.68 12.64 3.80
N PRO A 179 2.47 13.54 3.16
CA PRO A 179 3.93 13.48 3.23
C PRO A 179 4.46 13.59 4.66
N LEU A 180 3.77 14.31 5.55
CA LEU A 180 4.12 14.37 6.97
C LEU A 180 3.94 12.99 7.63
N LEU A 181 2.84 12.30 7.37
CA LEU A 181 2.60 10.95 7.88
C LEU A 181 3.69 9.97 7.41
N CYS A 182 4.04 10.01 6.12
CA CYS A 182 5.12 9.19 5.56
C CYS A 182 6.47 9.54 6.20
N GLY A 183 6.74 10.83 6.43
CA GLY A 183 7.93 11.30 7.13
C GLY A 183 8.02 10.76 8.56
N VAL A 184 6.94 10.89 9.34
CA VAL A 184 6.86 10.39 10.73
C VAL A 184 7.02 8.88 10.79
N MET A 185 6.36 8.12 9.91
CA MET A 185 6.48 6.66 9.84
C MET A 185 7.90 6.23 9.44
N SER A 186 8.54 6.95 8.52
CA SER A 186 9.92 6.66 8.12
C SER A 186 10.92 7.01 9.22
N TRP A 187 10.67 8.07 9.98
CA TRP A 187 11.46 8.44 11.15
C TRP A 187 11.31 7.42 12.29
N ALA A 188 10.09 6.91 12.48
CA ALA A 188 9.81 5.88 13.49
C ALA A 188 10.42 4.50 13.17
N ASN A 189 10.84 4.27 11.93
CA ASN A 189 11.56 3.06 11.52
C ASN A 189 12.98 3.45 11.06
N PRO A 190 13.89 3.80 11.99
CA PRO A 190 15.26 4.10 11.62
C PRO A 190 15.87 2.89 10.88
N PRO A 191 16.63 3.12 9.79
CA PRO A 191 17.41 2.05 9.18
C PRO A 191 18.32 1.47 10.26
N THR A 192 18.18 0.18 10.55
CA THR A 192 19.12 -0.58 11.36
C THR A 192 20.43 -0.63 10.59
N GLU A 193 21.30 0.36 10.75
CA GLU A 193 22.68 0.35 10.25
C GLU A 193 23.57 -0.50 11.16
N ASP A 194 23.18 -1.75 11.38
CA ASP A 194 23.96 -2.71 12.17
C ASP A 194 23.44 -4.14 11.99
N ALA A 195 23.79 -4.74 10.84
CA ALA A 195 23.95 -6.19 10.66
C ALA A 195 24.99 -6.50 9.56
#